data_AF-A0A847FYD9-F1
#
_entry.id   AF-A0A847FYD9-F1
#
_cell.length_a   1.000
_cell.length_b   1.000
_cell.length_c   1.000
_cell.angle_alpha   90.00
_cell.angle_beta   90.00
_cell.angle_gamma   90.00
#
_symmetry.space_group_name_H-M   'P 1'
#
loop_
_entity.id
_entity.type
_entity.pdbx_description
1 polymer ?
#
loop_
_entity_poly.entity_id
_entity_poly.type
_entity_poly.pdbx_seq_one_letter_code
_entity_poly.pdbx_strand_id
1 'polypeptide(L)' 'MKIAFFVSDLSNVFHQMQATEAKKYAKEKYGADVFVFDGKSDSTVMVQNVDQVIAQGMDAATIQPWDADSNKPGV' A
#
# COMPACT_ATOMS: atom_id res chain seq x y z
N MET A 1 -12.30 6.64 7.23
CA MET A 1 -11.94 5.74 6.13
C MET A 1 -10.45 5.48 6.20
N LYS A 2 -10.03 4.21 6.26
CA LYS A 2 -8.63 3.77 6.30
C LYS A 2 -8.27 3.13 4.96
N ILE A 3 -7.23 3.63 4.32
CA ILE A 3 -6.78 3.14 3.01
C ILE A 3 -5.40 2.52 3.18
N ALA A 4 -5.25 1.27 2.72
CA ALA A 4 -3.95 0.64 2.56
C ALA A 4 -3.33 1.06 1.22
N PHE A 5 -2.12 1.59 1.26
CA PHE A 5 -1.38 2.02 0.08
C PHE A 5 -0.08 1.22 -0.03
N PHE A 6 -0.04 0.28 -0.96
CA PHE A 6 1.15 -0.55 -1.17
C PHE A 6 2.08 0.11 -2.17
N VAL A 7 3.36 0.12 -1.82
CA VAL A 7 4.45 0.49 -2.73
C VAL A 7 5.44 -0.66 -2.79
N SER A 8 6.08 -0.85 -3.94
CA SER A 8 7.03 -1.95 -4.10
C SER A 8 8.31 -1.75 -3.29
N ASP A 9 8.80 -0.52 -3.14
CA ASP A 9 10.03 -0.23 -2.37
C ASP A 9 10.15 1.23 -1.93
N LEU A 10 10.09 1.52 -0.64
CA LEU A 10 10.27 2.88 -0.12
C LEU A 10 11.71 3.41 -0.21
N SER A 11 12.71 2.59 -0.53
CA SER A 11 14.06 3.09 -0.84
C SER A 11 14.08 3.91 -2.15
N ASN A 12 13.10 3.69 -3.03
CA ASN A 12 12.93 4.46 -4.25
C ASN A 12 12.20 5.78 -3.98
N VAL A 13 12.82 6.90 -4.35
CA VAL A 13 12.29 8.27 -4.17
C VAL A 13 10.91 8.45 -4.84
N PHE A 14 10.66 7.77 -5.96
CA PHE A 14 9.35 7.82 -6.62
C PHE A 14 8.23 7.30 -5.70
N HIS A 15 8.45 6.17 -5.02
CA HIS A 15 7.48 5.59 -4.09
C HIS A 15 7.31 6.43 -2.81
N GLN A 16 8.39 7.08 -2.33
CA GLN A 16 8.30 8.01 -1.21
C GLN A 16 7.39 9.20 -1.55
N MET A 17 7.54 9.75 -2.75
CA MET A 17 6.69 10.85 -3.23
C MET A 17 5.24 10.41 -3.39
N GLN A 18 4.99 9.25 -3.99
CA GLN A 18 3.63 8.70 -4.11
C GLN A 18 2.98 8.49 -2.74
N ALA A 19 3.69 7.89 -1.78
CA ALA A 19 3.19 7.67 -0.42
C ALA A 19 2.88 8.99 0.30
N THR A 20 3.72 10.01 0.10
CA THR A 20 3.54 11.34 0.70
C THR A 20 2.30 12.03 0.12
N GLU A 21 2.19 12.08 -1.21
CA GLU A 21 1.05 12.71 -1.88
C GLU A 21 -0.27 11.96 -1.64
N ALA A 22 -0.24 10.62 -1.60
CA ALA A 22 -1.42 9.81 -1.29
C ALA A 22 -1.98 10.15 0.10
N LYS A 23 -1.11 10.23 1.12
CA LYS A 23 -1.51 10.64 2.48
C LYS A 23 -2.14 12.03 2.50
N LYS A 24 -1.47 13.00 1.88
CA LYS A 24 -1.93 14.40 1.85
C LYS A 24 -3.28 14.52 1.14
N TYR A 25 -3.37 14.01 -0.09
CA TYR A 25 -4.57 14.11 -0.92
C TYR A 25 -5.77 13.40 -0.29
N ALA A 26 -5.58 12.19 0.24
CA ALA A 26 -6.64 11.44 0.91
C ALA A 26 -7.18 12.17 2.15
N LYS A 27 -6.29 12.76 2.95
CA LYS A 27 -6.68 13.51 4.14
C LYS A 27 -7.43 14.80 3.78
N GLU A 28 -6.88 15.59 2.85
CA GLU A 28 -7.43 16.90 2.47
C GLU A 28 -8.76 16.78 1.72
N LYS A 29 -8.92 15.77 0.85
CA LYS A 29 -10.12 15.64 0.01
C LYS A 29 -11.20 14.76 0.61
N TYR A 30 -10.82 13.71 1.32
CA TYR A 30 -11.76 12.66 1.74
C TYR A 30 -11.76 12.43 3.25
N GLY A 31 -10.94 13.16 4.02
CA GLY A 31 -10.80 12.95 5.47
C GLY A 31 -10.30 11.54 5.82
N ALA A 32 -9.62 10.88 4.88
CA ALA A 32 -9.19 9.49 5.02
C ALA A 32 -7.74 9.40 5.52
N ASP A 33 -7.45 8.34 6.27
CA ASP A 33 -6.11 8.04 6.75
C ASP A 33 -5.47 6.95 5.88
N VAL A 34 -4.27 7.22 5.37
CA VAL A 34 -3.54 6.31 4.47
C VAL A 34 -2.41 5.62 5.23
N PHE A 35 -2.42 4.30 5.21
CA PHE A 35 -1.43 3.41 5.81
C PHE A 35 -0.57 2.82 4.71
N VAL A 36 0.73 3.07 4.77
CA VAL A 36 1.66 2.68 3.70
C VAL A 36 2.29 1.33 4.04
N PHE A 37 2.23 0.41 3.10
CA PHE A 37 2.84 -0.93 3.21
C PHE A 37 4.00 -1.02 2.22
N ASP A 38 5.21 -1.15 2.76
CA ASP A 38 6.45 -1.24 1.98
C ASP A 38 6.72 -2.68 1.58
N GLY A 39 6.76 -2.94 0.27
CA GLY A 39 7.05 -4.24 -0.31
C GLY A 39 8.53 -4.64 -0.28
N LYS A 40 9.45 -3.69 -0.02
CA LYS A 40 10.90 -3.94 0.07
C LYS A 40 11.50 -4.71 -1.12
N SER A 41 10.92 -4.56 -2.31
CA SER A 41 11.26 -5.33 -3.51
C SER A 41 11.23 -6.86 -3.31
N ASP A 42 10.36 -7.35 -2.41
CA ASP A 42 10.25 -8.76 -2.04
C ASP A 42 8.79 -9.24 -2.11
N SER A 43 8.53 -10.21 -2.99
CA SER A 43 7.18 -10.74 -3.21
C SER A 43 6.57 -11.40 -1.97
N THR A 44 7.39 -11.99 -1.09
CA THR A 44 6.92 -12.59 0.17
C THR A 44 6.45 -11.51 1.14
N VAL A 45 7.19 -10.41 1.23
CA VAL A 45 6.81 -9.25 2.05
C VAL A 45 5.52 -8.63 1.54
N MET A 46 5.35 -8.53 0.22
CA MET A 46 4.10 -8.03 -0.37
C MET A 46 2.89 -8.89 -0.02
N VAL A 47 3.00 -10.22 -0.12
CA VAL A 47 1.92 -11.15 0.26
C VAL A 47 1.58 -11.02 1.75
N GLN A 48 2.58 -10.99 2.62
CA GLN A 48 2.36 -10.80 4.06
C GLN A 48 1.69 -9.47 4.41
N ASN A 49 1.98 -8.41 3.64
CA ASN A 49 1.33 -7.12 3.83
C ASN A 49 -0.17 -7.17 3.47
N VAL A 50 -0.59 -8.02 2.52
CA VAL A 50 -2.03 -8.19 2.20
C VAL A 50 -2.79 -8.77 3.38
N ASP A 51 -2.24 -9.76 4.07
CA ASP A 51 -2.87 -10.33 5.27
C ASP A 51 -3.10 -9.26 6.36
N GLN A 52 -2.18 -8.30 6.48
CA GLN A 52 -2.28 -7.19 7.44
C GLN A 52 -3.41 -6.22 7.10
N VAL A 53 -3.72 -6.01 5.82
CA VAL A 53 -4.82 -5.12 5.39
C VAL A 53 -6.17 -5.65 5.85
N ILE A 54 -6.38 -6.95 5.70
CA ILE A 54 -7.59 -7.64 6.17
C ILE A 54 -7.64 -7.57 7.70
N ALA A 55 -6.55 -7.93 8.38
CA ALA A 55 -6.50 -7.97 9.85
C ALA A 55 -6.73 -6.59 10.51
N GLN A 56 -6.26 -5.51 9.88
CA GLN A 56 -6.39 -4.15 10.41
C GLN A 56 -7.74 -3.47 10.07
N GLY A 57 -8.62 -4.16 9.33
CA GLY A 57 -9.95 -3.65 8.96
C GLY A 57 -9.86 -2.40 8.08
N MET A 58 -9.00 -2.43 7.06
CA MET A 58 -8.89 -1.35 6.08
C MET A 58 -10.14 -1.31 5.19
N ASP A 59 -10.60 -0.11 4.84
CA ASP A 59 -11.82 0.08 4.04
C ASP A 59 -11.54 -0.05 2.52
N ALA A 60 -10.30 0.17 2.10
CA ALA A 60 -9.86 0.08 0.71
C ALA A 60 -8.35 -0.19 0.62
N ALA A 61 -7.90 -0.76 -0.50
CA ALA A 61 -6.49 -1.02 -0.78
C ALA A 61 -6.12 -0.60 -2.21
N THR A 62 -4.95 -0.01 -2.39
CA THR A 62 -4.32 0.21 -3.70
C THR A 62 -3.03 -0.59 -3.77
N ILE A 63 -2.84 -1.39 -4.82
CA ILE A 63 -1.68 -2.26 -4.95
C ILE A 63 -0.81 -1.80 -6.12
N GLN A 64 0.40 -1.33 -5.80
CA GLN A 64 1.48 -1.18 -6.77
C GLN A 64 2.45 -2.37 -6.63
N PRO A 65 2.28 -3.44 -7.43
CA PRO A 65 3.02 -4.68 -7.25
C PRO A 65 4.48 -4.54 -7.72
N TRP A 66 5.40 -5.20 -7.01
CA TRP A 66 6.75 -5.50 -7.51
C TRP A 66 6.69 -6.60 -8.59
N ASP A 67 5.94 -7.66 -8.30
CA ASP A 67 5.59 -8.75 -9.21
C ASP A 67 4.07 -8.94 -9.20
N ALA A 68 3.44 -8.81 -10.36
CA ALA A 68 1.99 -8.90 -10.50
C ALA A 68 1.44 -10.31 -10.24
N ASP A 69 2.20 -11.37 -10.56
CA ASP A 69 1.71 -12.74 -10.43
C ASP A 69 1.67 -13.21 -8.97
N SER A 70 2.66 -12.78 -8.18
CA SER A 70 2.74 -13.08 -6.75
C SER A 70 1.59 -12.48 -5.92
N ASN A 71 0.95 -11.41 -6.39
CA ASN A 71 -0.13 -10.73 -5.67
C ASN A 71 -1.53 -11.31 -5.96
N LYS A 72 -1.69 -12.14 -6.99
CA LYS A 72 -2.98 -12.73 -7.40
C LYS A 72 -3.78 -13.43 -6.29
N PRO A 73 -3.19 -14.13 -5.31
CA PRO A 73 -3.98 -14.76 -4.25
C PRO A 73 -4.70 -13.75 -3.34
N GLY A 74 -4.30 -12.48 -3.34
CA GLY A 74 -4.76 -11.43 -2.43
C GLY A 74 -5.54 -10.28 -3.07
N VAL A 75 -5.85 -10.35 -4.37
CA VAL A 75 -6.61 -9.35 -5.15
C VAL A 75 -7.78 -10.01 -5.86
#